data_AF-A0A917UUJ0-F1
#
_entry.id   AF-A0A917UUJ0-F1
#
_cell.length_a   1.000
_cell.length_b   1.000
_cell.length_c   1.000
_cell.angle_alpha   90.00
_cell.angle_beta   90.00
_cell.angle_gamma   90.00
#
_symmetry.space_group_name_H-M   'P 1'
#
loop_
_entity.id
_entity.type
_entity.pdbx_description
1 polymer ?
#
loop_
_entity_poly.entity_id
_entity_poly.type
_entity_poly.pdbx_seq_one_letter_code
_entity_poly.pdbx_strand_id
1 'polypeptide(L)' 'MNKLLTVTEAAGLLGVNRNKVYNLINHGHLQGLKLGSMKISTFELDDFMKRNAGKDFSDLNNVKELG' A
#
# COMPACT_ATOMS: atom_id res chain seq x y z
N MET A 1 -10.96 3.84 -15.08
CA MET A 1 -9.69 3.85 -15.83
C MET A 1 -8.55 3.67 -14.85
N ASN A 2 -7.65 2.72 -15.11
CA ASN A 2 -6.52 2.44 -14.21
C ASN A 2 -5.39 3.44 -14.42
N LYS A 3 -4.72 3.84 -13.33
CA LYS A 3 -3.58 4.78 -13.35
C LYS A 3 -2.41 4.21 -12.54
N LEU A 4 -1.21 4.70 -12.84
CA LEU A 4 0.00 4.48 -12.04
C LEU A 4 0.29 5.74 -11.21
N LEU A 5 0.33 5.58 -9.90
CA LEU A 5 0.56 6.64 -8.93
C LEU A 5 1.99 6.57 -8.42
N THR A 6 2.58 7.72 -8.12
CA THR A 6 3.78 7.82 -7.29
C THR A 6 3.51 7.33 -5.87
N VAL A 7 4.58 7.07 -5.12
CA VAL A 7 4.49 6.80 -3.67
C VAL A 7 3.84 7.96 -2.91
N THR A 8 4.06 9.23 -3.31
CA THR A 8 3.40 10.38 -2.67
C THR A 8 1.89 10.33 -2.86
N GLU A 9 1.43 10.10 -4.09
CA GLU A 9 0.00 10.08 -4.42
C GLU A 9 -0.69 8.90 -3.72
N ALA A 10 -0.07 7.71 -3.75
CA ALA A 10 -0.58 6.54 -3.03
C ALA A 10 -0.66 6.79 -1.51
N ALA A 11 0.36 7.42 -0.92
CA ALA A 11 0.36 7.80 0.49
C ALA A 11 -0.79 8.76 0.82
N GLY A 12 -1.03 9.76 -0.04
CA GLY A 12 -2.15 10.69 0.09
C GLY A 12 -3.52 9.99 0.05
N LEU A 13 -3.70 9.01 -0.85
CA LEU A 13 -4.94 8.24 -0.93
C LEU A 13 -5.16 7.33 0.28
N LEU A 14 -4.09 6.71 0.80
CA LEU A 14 -4.15 5.83 1.97
C LEU A 14 -4.20 6.59 3.30
N GLY A 15 -4.03 7.92 3.30
CA GLY A 15 -3.98 8.71 4.53
C GLY A 15 -2.75 8.42 5.40
N VAL A 16 -1.64 7.99 4.79
CA VAL A 16 -0.39 7.64 5.50
C VAL A 16 0.79 8.45 4.96
N ASN A 17 1.94 8.36 5.62
CA ASN A 17 3.17 8.96 5.09
C ASN A 17 3.84 8.04 4.04
N ARG A 18 4.74 8.62 3.23
CA ARG A 18 5.48 7.89 2.19
C ARG A 18 6.30 6.71 2.71
N ASN A 19 6.87 6.82 3.92
CA ASN A 19 7.68 5.76 4.50
C ASN A 19 6.83 4.53 4.82
N LYS A 20 5.58 4.73 5.28
CA LYS A 20 4.64 3.63 5.51
C LYS A 20 4.34 2.87 4.22
N VAL A 21 4.17 3.57 3.09
CA VAL A 21 3.98 2.93 1.78
C VAL A 21 5.19 2.09 1.38
N TYR A 22 6.41 2.62 1.52
CA TYR A 22 7.62 1.82 1.28
C TYR A 22 7.72 0.61 2.21
N ASN A 23 7.38 0.77 3.49
CA ASN A 23 7.39 -0.34 4.44
C ASN A 23 6.37 -1.42 4.03
N LEU A 24 5.16 -1.05 3.61
CA LEU A 24 4.18 -2.00 3.10
C LEU A 24 4.72 -2.76 1.88
N ILE A 25 5.39 -2.08 0.95
CA ILE A 25 6.01 -2.72 -0.22
C ILE A 25 7.12 -3.68 0.20
N ASN A 26 8.02 -3.24 1.08
CA ASN A 26 9.18 -4.03 1.51
C ASN A 26 8.78 -5.27 2.31
N HIS A 27 7.65 -5.24 3.02
CA HIS A 27 7.10 -6.39 3.74
C HIS A 27 6.14 -7.23 2.86
N GLY A 28 6.02 -6.93 1.56
CA GLY A 28 5.18 -7.68 0.62
C GLY A 28 3.68 -7.42 0.75
N HIS A 29 3.27 -6.45 1.56
CA HIS A 29 1.87 -6.13 1.80
C HIS A 29 1.23 -5.30 0.70
N LEU A 30 2.00 -4.51 -0.06
CA LEU A 30 1.50 -3.68 -1.16
C LEU A 30 2.38 -3.89 -2.39
N GLN A 31 1.77 -4.16 -3.54
CA GLN A 31 2.54 -4.38 -4.76
C GLN A 31 2.95 -3.06 -5.42
N GLY A 32 4.25 -2.94 -5.72
CA GLY A 32 4.83 -1.80 -6.41
C GLY A 32 5.42 -2.19 -7.76
N LEU A 33 5.46 -1.23 -8.68
CA LEU A 33 6.11 -1.34 -9.99
C LEU A 33 7.28 -0.35 -10.07
N LYS A 34 8.47 -0.85 -10.41
CA LYS A 34 9.66 0.00 -10.58
C LYS A 34 9.82 0.42 -12.05
N LEU A 35 9.48 1.67 -12.36
CA LEU A 35 9.64 2.30 -13.69
C LEU A 35 10.56 3.53 -13.57
N GLY A 36 11.81 3.30 -13.16
CA GLY A 36 12.74 4.34 -12.70
C GLY A 36 12.41 4.86 -11.29
N SER A 37 11.14 5.22 -11.06
CA SER A 37 10.57 5.47 -9.73
C SER A 37 9.59 4.37 -9.34
N MET A 38 9.34 4.22 -8.04
CA MET A 38 8.33 3.29 -7.54
C MET A 38 6.93 3.85 -7.86
N LYS A 39 6.09 3.02 -8.46
CA LYS A 39 4.70 3.31 -8.78
C LYS A 39 3.76 2.29 -8.15
N ILE A 40 2.54 2.70 -7.83
CA ILE A 40 1.47 1.82 -7.35
C ILE A 40 0.27 2.01 -8.28
N SER A 41 -0.32 0.93 -8.77
CA SER A 41 -1.51 1.04 -9.60
C SER A 41 -2.75 1.33 -8.76
N THR A 42 -3.73 2.04 -9.34
CA THR A 42 -5.01 2.28 -8.66
C THR A 42 -5.77 0.98 -8.37
N PHE A 43 -5.59 -0.06 -9.19
CA PHE A 43 -6.23 -1.35 -8.95
C PHE A 43 -5.57 -2.12 -7.79
N GLU A 44 -4.25 -2.01 -7.61
CA GLU A 44 -3.56 -2.61 -6.45
C GLU A 44 -3.99 -1.92 -5.16
N LEU A 45 -4.18 -0.60 -5.17
CA LEU A 45 -4.70 0.10 -3.98
C LEU A 45 -6.11 -0.37 -3.61
N ASP A 46 -6.99 -0.53 -4.60
CA ASP A 46 -8.34 -1.05 -4.40
C ASP A 46 -8.33 -2.49 -3.86
N ASP A 47 -7.52 -3.38 -4.45
CA ASP A 47 -7.34 -4.75 -3.97
C ASP A 47 -6.74 -4.80 -2.56
N PHE A 48 -5.69 -4.01 -2.31
CA PHE A 48 -5.06 -3.86 -1.00
C PHE A 48 -6.07 -3.48 0.09
N MET A 49 -6.94 -2.50 -0.18
CA MET A 49 -7.97 -2.10 0.78
C MET A 49 -8.99 -3.22 1.01
N LYS A 50 -9.42 -3.93 -0.04
CA LYS A 50 -10.39 -5.03 0.07
C LYS A 50 -9.85 -6.22 0.86
N ARG A 51 -8.65 -6.71 0.54
CA ARG A 51 -8.07 -7.90 1.19
C ARG A 51 -7.56 -7.65 2.61
N ASN A 52 -7.49 -6.38 3.03
CA ASN A 52 -6.97 -5.97 4.32
C ASN A 52 -7.98 -5.16 5.16
N ALA A 53 -9.22 -5.04 4.70
CA ALA A 53 -10.29 -4.46 5.50
C ALA A 53 -10.41 -5.24 6.82
N GLY A 54 -10.42 -4.53 7.95
CA GLY A 54 -10.49 -5.14 9.27
C GLY A 54 -9.17 -5.72 9.79
N LYS A 55 -8.00 -5.34 9.24
CA LYS A 55 -6.70 -5.78 9.76
C LYS A 55 -5.88 -4.67 10.42
N ASP A 56 -5.07 -5.03 11.40
CA ASP A 56 -4.12 -4.17 12.09
C ASP A 56 -2.72 -4.27 11.45
N PHE A 57 -2.26 -3.14 10.89
CA PHE A 57 -0.96 -2.99 10.25
C PHE A 57 0.07 -2.26 11.14
N SER A 58 -0.15 -2.20 12.46
CA SER A 58 0.78 -1.58 13.40
C SER A 58 2.13 -2.32 13.44
N ASP A 59 2.10 -3.66 13.37
CA ASP A 59 3.27 -4.51 13.16
C ASP A 59 3.20 -5.18 11.77
N LEU A 60 4.09 -4.77 10.87
CA LEU A 60 4.12 -5.30 9.50
C LEU A 60 4.70 -6.72 9.40
N ASN A 61 5.36 -7.22 10.44
CA ASN A 61 5.83 -8.60 10.50
C ASN A 61 4.76 -9.55 11.06
N ASN A 62 3.69 -9.00 11.64
CA ASN A 62 2.62 -9.76 12.28
C ASN A 62 1.27 -9.05 12.11
N VAL A 63 0.83 -8.91 10.86
CA VAL A 63 -0.49 -8.37 10.54
C VAL A 63 -1.55 -9.33 11.05
N LYS A 64 -2.52 -8.79 11.79
CA LYS A 64 -3.59 -9.55 12.45
C LYS A 64 -4.95 -8.91 12.19
N GLU A 65 -6.02 -9.63 12.51
CA GLU A 65 -7.37 -9.06 12.49
C GLU A 65 -7.50 -7.96 13.56
N LEU A 66 -8.17 -6.88 13.18
CA LEU A 66 -8.63 -5.80 14.04
C LEU A 66 -9.96 -6.30 14.63
N GLY A 67 -9.88 -6.80 15.87
CA GLY A 67 -11.00 -7.46 16.56
C GLY A 67 -12.25 -6.60 16.75
#